data_AF-X1IJW7-F1
#
_entry.id   AF-X1IJW7-F1
#
_cell.length_a   1.000
_cell.length_b   1.000
_cell.length_c   1.000
_cell.angle_alpha   90.00
_cell.angle_beta   90.00
_cell.angle_gamma   90.00
#
_symmetry.space_group_name_H-M   'P 1'
#
loop_
_entity.id
_entity.type
_entity.pdbx_description
1 polymer ?
#
loop_
_entity_poly.entity_id
_entity_poly.type
_entity_poly.pdbx_seq_one_letter_code
_entity_poly.pdbx_strand_id
1 'polypeptide(L)'
;DPDFLIQELHRRNADNSQTKEILERELQLCQARLKAIPEEQRRLVEGYRKGLYADFMMREDMELIQKEQGELEKRKAELERQLVQRFLTQNQEAHIRSLAEKISIGLNNLDFTGKQEMLRLLVEKVFYNGQSIEILTIIPLSEQLHPIHRGG
;
A
#
# COMPACT_ATOMS: atom_id res chain seq x y z
N ASP A 1 -7.11 0.57 -20.42
CA ASP A 1 -6.03 -0.41 -20.62
C ASP A 1 -5.66 -1.04 -19.27
N PRO A 2 -5.93 -2.33 -19.04
CA PRO A 2 -5.57 -3.04 -17.81
C PRO A 2 -4.05 -3.06 -17.56
N ASP A 3 -3.24 -3.07 -18.62
CA ASP A 3 -1.78 -3.17 -18.51
C ASP A 3 -1.16 -1.90 -17.93
N PHE A 4 -1.76 -0.74 -18.22
CA PHE A 4 -1.37 0.54 -17.62
C PHE A 4 -1.56 0.55 -16.10
N LEU A 5 -2.70 0.03 -15.61
CA LEU A 5 -2.97 -0.12 -14.18
C LEU A 5 -1.95 -1.06 -13.54
N ILE A 6 -1.63 -2.18 -14.19
CA ILE A 6 -0.64 -3.14 -13.69
C ILE A 6 0.77 -2.52 -13.63
N GLN A 7 1.19 -1.75 -14.63
CA GLN A 7 2.49 -1.09 -14.65
C GLN A 7 2.62 0.00 -13.57
N GLU A 8 1.62 0.86 -13.41
CA GLU A 8 1.65 1.90 -12.36
C GLU A 8 1.65 1.29 -10.95
N LEU A 9 0.97 0.16 -10.79
CA LEU A 9 1.00 -0.63 -9.56
C LEU A 9 2.39 -1.24 -9.28
N HIS A 10 3.05 -1.84 -10.30
CA HIS A 10 4.42 -2.34 -10.15
C HIS A 10 5.42 -1.25 -9.78
N ARG A 11 5.29 -0.07 -10.41
CA ARG A 11 6.13 1.09 -10.12
C ARG A 11 6.00 1.52 -8.66
N ARG A 12 4.78 1.64 -8.15
CA ARG A 12 4.51 1.97 -6.73
C ARG A 12 5.02 0.91 -5.76
N ASN A 13 5.01 -0.37 -6.15
CA ASN A 13 5.48 -1.46 -5.31
C ASN A 13 7.01 -1.51 -5.18
N ALA A 14 7.75 -1.23 -6.25
CA ALA A 14 9.21 -1.21 -6.22
C ALA A 14 9.74 -0.17 -5.22
N ASP A 15 9.21 1.06 -5.28
CA ASP A 15 9.57 2.15 -4.35
C ASP A 15 9.16 1.83 -2.90
N ASN A 16 8.04 1.13 -2.73
CA ASN A 16 7.56 0.69 -1.42
C ASN A 16 8.41 -0.42 -0.80
N SER A 17 9.01 -1.31 -1.60
CA SER A 17 9.79 -2.46 -1.11
C SER A 17 11.07 -2.02 -0.40
N GLN A 18 11.86 -1.16 -1.03
CA GLN A 18 13.11 -0.66 -0.43
C GLN A 18 12.82 0.13 0.85
N THR A 19 11.74 0.92 0.85
CA THR A 19 11.33 1.68 2.02
C THR A 19 10.83 0.77 3.15
N LYS A 20 10.16 -0.34 2.83
CA LYS A 20 9.70 -1.33 3.81
C LYS A 20 10.86 -2.02 4.52
N GLU A 21 11.88 -2.45 3.78
CA GLU A 21 13.07 -3.08 4.37
C GLU A 21 13.80 -2.16 5.36
N ILE A 22 13.86 -0.87 5.05
CA ILE A 22 14.45 0.14 5.94
C ILE A 22 13.63 0.24 7.24
N LEU A 23 12.30 0.33 7.14
CA LEU A 23 11.41 0.40 8.31
C LEU A 23 11.47 -0.88 9.16
N GLU A 24 11.53 -2.05 8.53
CA GLU A 24 11.68 -3.33 9.24
C GLU A 24 13.02 -3.43 9.96
N ARG A 25 14.12 -2.98 9.33
CA ARG A 25 15.43 -2.92 9.97
C ARG A 25 15.43 -1.95 11.15
N GLU A 26 14.84 -0.77 11.00
CA GLU A 26 14.71 0.20 12.09
C GLU A 26 13.90 -0.38 13.25
N LEU A 27 12.79 -1.07 12.95
CA LEU A 27 11.97 -1.75 13.96
C LEU A 27 12.76 -2.82 14.71
N GLN A 28 13.56 -3.63 14.00
CA GLN A 28 14.43 -4.64 14.62
C GLN A 28 15.45 -4.00 15.57
N LEU A 29 16.07 -2.89 15.18
CA LEU A 29 17.02 -2.15 16.02
C LEU A 29 16.34 -1.61 17.29
N CYS A 30 15.17 -0.98 17.15
CA CYS A 30 14.39 -0.51 18.31
C CYS A 30 14.01 -1.67 19.25
N GLN A 31 13.57 -2.80 18.71
CA GLN A 31 13.23 -3.98 19.49
C GLN A 31 14.45 -4.58 20.19
N ALA A 32 15.61 -4.62 19.54
CA ALA A 32 16.85 -5.10 20.14
C ALA A 32 17.28 -4.20 21.31
N ARG A 33 17.21 -2.88 21.16
CA ARG A 33 17.52 -1.93 22.24
C ARG A 33 16.54 -2.05 23.41
N LEU A 34 15.24 -2.14 23.14
CA LEU A 34 14.22 -2.38 24.18
C LEU A 34 14.45 -3.68 24.95
N LYS A 35 15.00 -4.73 24.31
CA LYS A 35 15.36 -5.98 24.99
C LYS A 35 16.61 -5.85 25.87
N ALA A 36 17.51 -4.93 25.58
CA ALA A 36 18.74 -4.71 26.35
C ALA A 36 18.51 -3.86 27.61
N ILE A 37 17.54 -2.93 27.57
CA ILE A 37 17.21 -2.01 28.66
C ILE A 37 16.95 -2.71 30.02
N PRO A 38 16.17 -3.80 30.12
CA PRO A 38 15.96 -4.48 31.40
C PRO A 38 17.25 -5.00 32.06
N GLU A 39 18.20 -5.48 31.26
CA GLU A 39 19.50 -5.94 31.75
C GLU A 39 20.42 -4.77 32.15
N GLU A 40 20.25 -3.59 31.55
CA GLU A 40 20.91 -2.35 32.00
C GLU A 40 20.33 -1.88 33.34
N GLN A 41 19.00 -1.85 33.48
CA GLN A 41 18.33 -1.52 34.75
C GLN A 41 18.75 -2.46 35.87
N ARG A 42 18.82 -3.77 35.59
CA ARG A 42 19.27 -4.78 36.56
C ARG A 42 20.69 -4.52 37.04
N ARG A 43 21.62 -4.25 36.11
CA ARG A 43 23.01 -3.94 36.42
C ARG A 43 23.16 -2.67 37.24
N LEU A 44 22.36 -1.65 36.93
CA LEU A 44 22.33 -0.39 37.69
C LEU A 44 21.88 -0.61 39.15
N VAL A 45 20.78 -1.35 39.35
CA VAL A 45 20.27 -1.72 40.69
C VAL A 45 21.29 -2.55 41.47
N GLU A 46 21.96 -3.49 40.82
CA GLU A 46 23.01 -4.30 41.47
C GLU A 46 24.23 -3.47 41.87
N GLY A 47 24.65 -2.53 41.03
CA GLY A 47 25.73 -1.59 41.34
C GLY A 47 25.39 -0.71 42.54
N TYR A 48 24.15 -0.20 42.58
CA TYR A 48 23.63 0.55 43.71
C TYR A 48 23.65 -0.27 45.01
N ARG A 49 23.15 -1.51 44.98
CA ARG A 49 23.16 -2.42 46.14
C ARG A 49 24.57 -2.71 46.68
N LYS A 50 25.58 -2.70 45.81
CA LYS A 50 27.00 -2.90 46.17
C LYS A 50 27.67 -1.61 46.67
N GLY A 51 26.95 -0.49 46.74
CA GLY A 51 27.50 0.81 47.14
C GLY A 51 28.41 1.46 46.11
N LEU A 52 28.38 1.01 44.85
CA LEU A 52 29.20 1.55 43.76
C LEU A 52 28.60 2.84 43.17
N TYR A 53 27.33 3.12 43.45
CA TYR A 53 26.60 4.30 42.99
C TYR A 53 26.04 5.09 44.16
N ALA A 54 26.09 6.42 44.04
CA ALA A 54 25.36 7.32 44.93
C ALA A 54 23.89 7.42 44.52
N ASP A 55 23.01 7.71 45.49
CA ASP A 55 21.56 7.85 45.30
C ASP A 55 21.17 8.80 44.16
N PHE A 56 21.91 9.89 43.98
CA PHE A 56 21.62 10.87 42.92
C PHE A 56 21.93 10.31 41.52
N MET A 57 23.07 9.62 41.37
CA MET A 57 23.46 8.99 40.10
C MET A 57 22.49 7.86 39.72
N MET A 58 22.08 7.06 40.70
CA MET A 58 21.08 6.01 40.50
C MET A 58 19.75 6.58 39.96
N ARG A 59 19.28 7.69 40.53
CA ARG A 59 18.04 8.33 40.08
C ARG A 59 18.15 8.90 38.68
N GLU A 60 19.24 9.63 38.41
CA GLU A 60 19.48 10.23 37.09
C GLU A 60 19.59 9.18 35.99
N ASP A 61 20.40 8.14 36.20
CA ASP A 61 20.57 7.05 35.23
C ASP A 61 19.26 6.27 35.00
N MET A 62 18.49 6.04 36.07
CA MET A 62 17.20 5.35 35.95
C MET A 62 16.17 6.21 35.18
N GLU A 63 16.13 7.52 35.41
CA GLU A 63 15.26 8.45 34.66
C GLU A 63 15.65 8.50 33.18
N LEU A 64 16.94 8.53 32.86
CA LEU A 64 17.43 8.49 31.49
C LEU A 64 17.01 7.20 30.77
N ILE A 65 17.20 6.04 31.41
CA ILE A 65 16.81 4.74 30.85
C ILE A 65 15.28 4.67 30.65
N GLN A 66 14.49 5.17 31.59
CA GLN A 66 13.02 5.20 31.45
C GLN A 66 12.58 6.12 30.32
N LYS A 67 13.21 7.28 30.16
CA LYS A 67 12.94 8.20 29.06
C LYS A 67 13.28 7.55 27.72
N GLU A 68 14.45 6.93 27.61
CA GLU A 68 14.87 6.21 26.41
C GLU A 68 13.88 5.09 26.07
N GLN A 69 13.47 4.28 27.06
CA GLN A 69 12.46 3.24 26.87
C GLN A 69 11.15 3.81 26.31
N GLY A 70 10.66 4.90 26.89
CA GLY A 70 9.41 5.55 26.45
C GLY A 70 9.50 6.10 25.03
N GLU A 71 10.65 6.67 24.64
CA GLU A 71 10.89 7.14 23.26
C GLU A 71 10.97 5.97 22.27
N LEU A 72 11.66 4.89 22.63
CA LEU A 72 11.77 3.69 21.81
C LEU A 72 10.42 2.97 21.64
N GLU A 73 9.59 2.89 22.68
CA GLU A 73 8.25 2.31 22.59
C GLU A 73 7.34 3.12 21.66
N LYS A 74 7.38 4.45 21.75
CA LYS A 74 6.66 5.34 20.82
C LYS A 74 7.15 5.15 19.39
N ARG A 75 8.46 5.09 19.17
CA ARG A 75 9.05 4.89 17.84
C ARG A 75 8.67 3.54 17.26
N LYS A 76 8.74 2.47 18.06
CA LYS A 76 8.29 1.12 17.69
C LYS A 76 6.83 1.12 17.25
N ALA A 77 5.93 1.69 18.05
CA ALA A 77 4.51 1.73 17.75
C ALA A 77 4.21 2.48 16.44
N GLU A 78 4.94 3.57 16.17
CA GLU A 78 4.84 4.32 14.93
C GLU A 78 5.31 3.49 13.72
N LEU A 79 6.47 2.83 13.83
CA LEU A 79 7.00 1.95 12.77
C LEU A 79 6.05 0.77 12.47
N GLU A 80 5.48 0.15 13.51
CA GLU A 80 4.50 -0.93 13.35
C GLU A 80 3.23 -0.43 12.64
N ARG A 81 2.72 0.76 12.97
CA ARG A 81 1.58 1.36 12.25
C ARG A 81 1.89 1.60 10.78
N GLN A 82 3.06 2.15 10.47
CA GLN A 82 3.47 2.39 9.09
C GLN A 82 3.59 1.09 8.28
N LEU A 83 4.10 0.01 8.89
CA LEU A 83 4.17 -1.29 8.25
C LEU A 83 2.80 -1.92 8.02
N VAL A 84 1.88 -1.86 9.00
CA VAL A 84 0.51 -2.38 8.87
C VAL A 84 -0.26 -1.63 7.78
N GLN A 85 -0.17 -0.30 7.75
CA GLN A 85 -0.85 0.51 6.75
C GLN A 85 -0.40 0.12 5.33
N ARG A 86 0.90 -0.11 5.13
CA ARG A 86 1.46 -0.54 3.85
C ARG A 86 1.06 -1.95 3.46
N PHE A 87 0.99 -2.88 4.42
CA PHE A 87 0.52 -4.25 4.16
C PHE A 87 -0.94 -4.26 3.68
N LEU A 88 -1.80 -3.43 4.27
CA LEU A 88 -3.19 -3.28 3.83
C LEU A 88 -3.28 -2.76 2.39
N THR A 89 -2.44 -1.79 2.02
CA THR A 89 -2.37 -1.28 0.64
C THR A 89 -1.96 -2.37 -0.35
N GLN A 90 -0.98 -3.22 -0.02
CA GLN A 90 -0.56 -4.33 -0.88
C GLN A 90 -1.65 -5.39 -1.09
N ASN A 91 -2.40 -5.74 -0.04
CA ASN A 91 -3.52 -6.69 -0.18
C ASN A 91 -4.66 -6.12 -1.04
N GLN A 92 -4.98 -4.83 -0.87
CA GLN A 92 -5.97 -4.16 -1.71
C GLN A 92 -5.56 -4.15 -3.18
N GLU A 93 -4.27 -3.97 -3.46
CA GLU A 93 -3.73 -4.02 -4.81
C GLU A 93 -3.89 -5.39 -5.48
N ALA A 94 -3.60 -6.47 -4.76
CA ALA A 94 -3.81 -7.84 -5.25
C ALA A 94 -5.29 -8.11 -5.58
N HIS A 95 -6.21 -7.59 -4.77
CA HIS A 95 -7.65 -7.68 -5.04
C HIS A 95 -8.06 -6.88 -6.28
N ILE A 96 -7.51 -5.68 -6.46
CA ILE A 96 -7.76 -4.85 -7.66
C ILE A 96 -7.22 -5.55 -8.91
N ARG A 97 -6.04 -6.16 -8.85
CA ARG A 97 -5.48 -6.94 -9.98
C ARG A 97 -6.40 -8.10 -10.35
N SER A 98 -6.80 -8.91 -9.36
CA SER A 98 -7.71 -10.04 -9.60
C SER A 98 -9.06 -9.59 -10.16
N LEU A 99 -9.57 -8.45 -9.69
CA LEU A 99 -10.80 -7.87 -10.24
C LEU A 99 -10.61 -7.43 -11.70
N ALA A 100 -9.51 -6.73 -12.00
CA ALA A 100 -9.20 -6.28 -13.36
C ALA A 100 -9.02 -7.46 -14.33
N GLU A 101 -8.34 -8.53 -13.91
CA GLU A 101 -8.20 -9.77 -14.68
C GLU A 101 -9.56 -10.44 -14.92
N LYS A 102 -10.40 -10.58 -13.88
CA LYS A 102 -11.74 -11.16 -14.01
C LYS A 102 -12.63 -10.35 -14.94
N ILE A 103 -12.56 -9.02 -14.87
CA ILE A 103 -13.29 -8.13 -15.79
C ILE A 103 -12.77 -8.33 -17.22
N SER A 104 -11.45 -8.36 -17.44
CA SER A 104 -10.86 -8.57 -18.76
C SER A 104 -11.26 -9.93 -19.37
N ILE A 105 -11.16 -11.01 -18.60
CA ILE A 105 -11.58 -12.35 -19.02
C ILE A 105 -13.09 -12.38 -19.31
N GLY A 106 -13.89 -11.79 -18.41
CA GLY A 106 -15.33 -11.68 -18.59
C GLY A 106 -15.69 -10.97 -19.88
N LEU A 107 -15.09 -9.81 -20.16
CA LEU A 107 -15.29 -9.03 -21.38
C LEU A 107 -14.87 -9.79 -22.64
N ASN A 108 -13.76 -10.54 -22.60
CA ASN A 108 -13.28 -11.32 -23.73
C ASN A 108 -14.15 -12.54 -24.04
N ASN A 109 -14.77 -13.14 -23.01
CA ASN A 109 -15.63 -14.32 -23.14
C ASN A 109 -17.13 -14.01 -23.35
N LEU A 110 -17.52 -12.74 -23.47
CA LEU A 110 -18.92 -12.40 -23.77
C LEU A 110 -19.35 -13.02 -25.10
N ASP A 111 -20.46 -13.75 -25.08
CA ASP A 111 -21.15 -14.20 -26.29
C ASP A 111 -21.89 -13.02 -26.97
N PHE A 112 -22.57 -13.28 -28.08
CA PHE A 112 -23.26 -12.23 -28.83
C PHE A 112 -24.28 -11.47 -27.97
N THR A 113 -25.03 -12.19 -27.15
CA THR A 113 -26.03 -11.63 -26.22
C THR A 113 -25.35 -10.75 -25.16
N GLY A 114 -24.27 -11.24 -24.56
CA GLY A 114 -23.49 -10.49 -23.57
C GLY A 114 -22.84 -9.23 -24.14
N LYS A 115 -22.32 -9.27 -25.37
CA LYS A 115 -21.79 -8.09 -26.06
C LYS A 115 -22.88 -7.06 -26.35
N GLN A 116 -24.09 -7.51 -26.68
CA GLN A 116 -25.23 -6.63 -26.94
C GLN A 116 -25.73 -5.94 -25.66
N GLU A 117 -25.81 -6.66 -24.53
CA GLU A 117 -26.16 -6.05 -23.23
C GLU A 117 -25.09 -5.06 -22.76
N MET A 118 -23.82 -5.40 -22.91
CA MET A 118 -22.70 -4.51 -22.61
C MET A 118 -22.80 -3.21 -23.42
N LEU A 119 -23.07 -3.30 -24.73
CA LEU A 119 -23.24 -2.12 -25.59
C LEU A 119 -24.43 -1.26 -25.17
N ARG A 120 -25.54 -1.85 -24.71
CA ARG A 120 -26.68 -1.08 -24.18
C ARG A 120 -26.34 -0.29 -22.92
N LEU A 121 -25.44 -0.81 -22.09
CA LEU A 121 -24.97 -0.11 -20.89
C LEU A 121 -23.96 1.00 -21.21
N LEU A 122 -23.24 0.88 -22.33
CA LEU A 122 -22.19 1.83 -22.71
C LEU A 122 -22.67 2.93 -23.66
N VAL A 123 -23.65 2.65 -24.52
CA VAL A 123 -24.13 3.55 -25.57
C VAL A 123 -25.40 4.26 -25.13
N GLU A 124 -25.34 5.58 -25.11
CA GLU A 124 -26.47 6.44 -24.78
C GLU A 124 -27.38 6.67 -25.99
N LYS A 125 -26.78 7.05 -27.14
CA LYS A 125 -27.49 7.24 -28.42
C LYS A 125 -26.59 6.95 -29.61
N VAL A 126 -27.19 6.42 -30.68
CA VAL A 126 -26.54 6.27 -32.00
C VAL A 126 -27.25 7.20 -32.98
N PHE A 127 -26.51 8.13 -33.57
CA PHE A 127 -27.00 9.02 -34.62
C PHE A 127 -26.46 8.54 -35.96
N TYR A 128 -27.36 8.34 -36.93
CA TYR A 128 -27.02 7.98 -38.30
C TYR A 128 -27.57 9.03 -39.25
N ASN A 129 -26.68 9.69 -40.00
CA ASN A 129 -27.03 10.76 -40.94
C ASN A 129 -26.84 10.35 -42.42
N GLY A 130 -26.63 9.06 -42.70
CA GLY A 130 -26.45 8.53 -44.06
C GLY A 130 -25.01 8.55 -44.59
N GLN A 131 -24.10 9.32 -43.99
CA GLN A 131 -22.66 9.34 -44.34
C GLN A 131 -21.75 8.97 -43.16
N SER A 132 -22.18 9.25 -41.93
CA SER A 132 -21.46 8.92 -40.70
C SER A 132 -22.38 8.36 -39.64
N ILE A 133 -21.77 7.59 -38.74
CA ILE A 133 -22.38 7.09 -37.51
C ILE A 133 -21.67 7.80 -36.37
N GLU A 134 -22.43 8.47 -35.52
CA GLU A 134 -21.96 9.07 -34.26
C GLU A 134 -22.52 8.26 -33.09
N ILE A 135 -21.63 7.76 -32.24
CA ILE A 135 -21.99 6.96 -31.06
C ILE A 135 -21.69 7.81 -29.82
N LEU A 136 -22.74 8.20 -29.11
CA LEU A 136 -22.62 8.82 -27.80
C LEU A 136 -22.53 7.72 -26.75
N THR A 137 -21.45 7.71 -25.99
CA THR A 137 -21.21 6.76 -24.91
C THR A 137 -21.36 7.44 -23.56
N ILE A 138 -21.89 6.70 -22.57
CA ILE A 138 -22.07 7.18 -21.19
C ILE A 138 -20.70 7.39 -20.51
N ILE A 139 -19.70 6.60 -20.92
CA ILE A 139 -18.31 6.75 -20.48
C ILE A 139 -17.56 7.58 -21.54
N PRO A 140 -16.94 8.71 -21.16
CA PRO A 140 -16.17 9.52 -22.09
C PRO A 140 -14.91 8.75 -22.51
N LEU A 141 -14.86 8.39 -23.79
CA LEU A 141 -13.69 7.74 -24.39
C LEU A 141 -12.65 8.81 -24.74
N SER A 142 -11.42 8.63 -24.28
CA SER A 142 -10.31 9.56 -24.52
C SER A 142 -9.87 9.65 -25.99
N GLU A 143 -10.29 8.67 -26.81
CA GLU A 143 -10.05 8.63 -28.24
C GLU A 143 -11.39 8.52 -28.97
N GLN A 144 -11.60 9.42 -29.92
CA GLN A 144 -12.74 9.39 -30.83
C GLN A 144 -12.70 8.10 -31.64
N LEU A 145 -13.60 7.16 -31.32
CA LEU A 145 -13.82 5.97 -32.12
C LEU A 145 -14.45 6.38 -33.45
N HIS A 146 -13.62 6.69 -34.46
CA HIS A 146 -14.12 6.85 -35.82
C HIS A 146 -14.49 5.47 -36.38
N PRO A 147 -15.69 5.30 -36.96
CA PRO A 147 -16.04 4.05 -37.62
C PRO A 147 -15.14 3.84 -38.84
N ILE A 148 -14.44 2.71 -38.87
CA ILE A 148 -13.67 2.27 -40.05
C ILE A 148 -14.68 1.89 -41.14
N HIS A 149 -14.85 2.76 -42.13
CA HIS A 149 -15.55 2.44 -43.38
C HIS A 149 -14.73 1.38 -44.14
N ARG A 150 -15.15 0.12 -44.12
CA ARG A 150 -14.75 -0.85 -45.16
C ARG A 150 -15.66 -0.64 -46.36
N GLY A 151 -15.19 0.15 -47.32
CA GLY A 151 -15.75 0.19 -48.67
C GLY A 151 -15.19 -0.97 -49.49
N GLY A 152 -16.07 -1.63 -50.26
CA GLY A 152 -15.75 -2.71 -51.20
C GLY A 152 -16.81 -3.80 -51.15
#